data_AF-A0ABD0JCX6-F1
#
_entry.id   AF-A0ABD0JCX6-F1
#
_cell.length_a   1.000
_cell.length_b   1.000
_cell.length_c   1.000
_cell.angle_alpha   90.00
_cell.angle_beta   90.00
_cell.angle_gamma   90.00
#
_symmetry.space_group_name_H-M   'P 1'
#
loop_
_entity.id
_entity.type
_entity.pdbx_description
1 polymer ?
#
loop_
_entity_poly.entity_id
_entity_poly.type
_entity_poly.pdbx_seq_one_letter_code
_entity_poly.pdbx_strand_id
1 'polypeptide(L)'
;MGQAVLLLTVAVLTLSSCDVNVVITNHWNGGFQAKPCFDITEELTHWQVKLTFSEPVDKLEVWSADIEETNADKTVYTLSNKQWNANEHVGDTLCIDFLGAW
;
A
#
# COMPACT_ATOMS: atom_id res chain seq x y z
N MET A 1 -8.84 -7.88 -48.53
CA MET A 1 -7.76 -7.54 -47.59
C MET A 1 -8.17 -8.13 -46.24
N GLY A 2 -7.48 -9.17 -45.76
CA GLY A 2 -7.87 -9.91 -44.56
C GLY A 2 -7.48 -9.15 -43.29
N GLN A 3 -8.37 -9.11 -42.30
CA GLN A 3 -8.08 -8.52 -40.99
C GLN A 3 -7.32 -9.52 -40.11
N ALA A 4 -6.29 -9.06 -39.42
CA ALA A 4 -5.62 -9.83 -38.37
C ALA A 4 -6.47 -9.79 -37.09
N VAL A 5 -6.67 -10.95 -36.46
CA VAL A 5 -7.35 -11.07 -35.16
C VAL A 5 -6.28 -11.33 -34.09
N LEU A 6 -6.16 -10.40 -33.14
CA LEU A 6 -5.33 -10.58 -31.95
C LEU A 6 -6.19 -11.23 -30.85
N LEU A 7 -5.80 -12.43 -30.42
CA LEU A 7 -6.38 -13.07 -29.24
C LEU A 7 -5.48 -12.79 -28.04
N LEU A 8 -5.97 -11.96 -27.11
CA LEU A 8 -5.33 -11.72 -25.82
C LEU A 8 -5.99 -12.63 -24.79
N THR A 9 -5.26 -13.60 -24.26
CA THR A 9 -5.69 -14.37 -23.09
C THR A 9 -5.18 -13.67 -21.83
N VAL A 10 -6.10 -13.10 -21.06
CA VAL A 10 -5.79 -12.56 -19.73
C VAL A 10 -5.96 -13.71 -18.73
N ALA A 11 -4.88 -14.17 -18.12
CA ALA A 11 -4.96 -15.04 -16.95
C ALA A 11 -5.61 -14.23 -15.82
N VAL A 12 -6.74 -14.71 -15.31
CA VAL A 12 -7.41 -14.09 -14.15
C VAL A 12 -6.59 -14.45 -12.91
N LEU A 13 -5.64 -13.59 -12.55
CA LEU A 13 -5.05 -13.59 -11.20
C LEU A 13 -6.17 -13.22 -10.23
N THR A 14 -6.64 -14.18 -9.44
CA THR A 14 -7.56 -13.91 -8.35
C THR A 14 -6.82 -13.13 -7.28
N LEU A 15 -6.84 -11.80 -7.40
CA LEU A 15 -6.37 -10.88 -6.37
C LEU A 15 -7.32 -11.00 -5.18
N SER A 16 -6.96 -11.81 -4.18
CA SER A 16 -7.62 -11.78 -2.89
C SER A 16 -7.13 -10.53 -2.18
N SER A 17 -7.88 -9.43 -2.29
CA SER A 17 -7.64 -8.24 -1.47
C SER A 17 -8.34 -8.44 -0.13
N CYS A 18 -7.56 -8.59 0.94
CA CYS A 18 -8.08 -8.46 2.30
C CYS A 18 -7.86 -7.01 2.74
N ASP A 19 -8.92 -6.22 2.81
CA ASP A 19 -8.84 -4.90 3.43
C ASP A 19 -8.69 -5.10 4.94
N VAL A 20 -7.53 -4.70 5.47
CA VAL A 20 -7.27 -4.73 6.92
C VAL A 20 -7.54 -3.34 7.47
N ASN A 21 -8.37 -3.25 8.51
CA ASN A 21 -8.61 -1.99 9.19
C ASN A 21 -7.36 -1.58 9.98
N VAL A 22 -6.88 -0.36 9.73
CA VAL A 22 -5.70 0.21 10.39
C VAL A 22 -6.12 1.03 11.59
N VAL A 23 -5.61 0.67 12.77
CA VAL A 23 -5.84 1.43 14.01
C VAL A 23 -4.91 2.64 14.05
N ILE A 24 -5.49 3.82 14.24
CA ILE A 24 -4.75 5.05 14.55
C ILE A 24 -4.17 4.94 15.95
N THR A 25 -2.84 5.01 16.08
CA THR A 25 -2.12 4.79 17.34
C THR A 25 -2.01 6.06 18.17
N ASN A 26 -2.01 7.24 17.55
CA ASN A 26 -2.03 8.53 18.21
C ASN A 26 -2.67 9.61 17.32
N HIS A 27 -3.22 10.67 17.92
CA HIS A 27 -3.76 11.81 17.18
C HIS A 27 -3.60 13.12 17.95
N TRP A 28 -3.59 14.22 17.22
CA TRP A 28 -3.54 15.59 17.75
C TRP A 28 -4.36 16.52 16.87
N ASN A 29 -4.38 17.81 17.22
CA ASN A 29 -5.08 18.80 16.41
C ASN A 29 -4.38 18.98 15.06
N GLY A 30 -4.98 18.48 13.98
CA GLY A 30 -4.45 18.58 12.62
C GLY A 30 -3.67 17.36 12.13
N GLY A 31 -3.60 16.26 12.89
CA GLY A 31 -2.90 15.08 12.41
C GLY A 31 -2.99 13.83 13.28
N PHE A 32 -2.40 12.75 12.76
CA PHE A 32 -2.46 11.43 13.35
C PHE A 32 -1.22 10.59 13.01
N GLN A 33 -1.02 9.52 13.77
CA GLN A 33 -0.01 8.50 13.53
C GLN A 33 -0.67 7.11 13.48
N ALA A 34 -0.17 6.25 12.60
CA ALA A 34 -0.52 4.83 12.58
C ALA A 34 0.68 3.96 12.23
N LYS A 35 0.64 2.71 12.71
CA LYS A 35 1.65 1.69 12.40
C LYS A 35 1.01 0.31 12.23
N PRO A 36 0.28 0.07 11.12
CA PRO A 36 -0.18 -1.28 10.80
C PRO A 36 1.02 -2.22 10.58
N CYS A 37 0.84 -3.46 11.02
CA CYS A 37 1.80 -4.55 10.85
C CYS A 37 1.09 -5.77 10.26
N PHE A 38 1.77 -6.49 9.39
CA PHE A 38 1.23 -7.63 8.64
C PHE A 38 2.21 -8.78 8.72
N ASP A 39 1.70 -10.00 8.91
CA ASP A 39 2.52 -11.20 8.87
C ASP A 39 2.80 -11.59 7.41
N ILE A 40 4.06 -11.86 7.12
CA ILE A 40 4.50 -12.28 5.79
C ILE A 40 4.28 -13.78 5.66
N THR A 41 3.36 -14.18 4.79
CA THR A 41 2.97 -15.58 4.57
C THR A 41 3.60 -16.20 3.32
N GLU A 42 4.29 -15.39 2.51
CA GLU A 42 5.03 -15.80 1.32
C GLU A 42 6.30 -14.97 1.16
N GLU A 43 7.32 -15.51 0.47
CA GLU A 43 8.57 -14.80 0.21
C GLU A 43 8.33 -13.62 -0.74
N LEU A 44 8.76 -12.41 -0.33
CA LEU A 44 8.62 -11.19 -1.13
C LEU A 44 10.01 -10.69 -1.53
N THR A 45 10.15 -10.26 -2.78
CA THR A 45 11.32 -9.50 -3.27
C THR A 45 10.96 -8.05 -3.63
N HIS A 46 9.66 -7.75 -3.63
CA HIS A 46 9.06 -6.45 -3.81
C HIS A 46 7.67 -6.47 -3.17
N TRP A 47 7.24 -5.36 -2.59
CA TRP A 47 5.87 -5.22 -2.10
C TRP A 47 5.29 -3.86 -2.41
N GLN A 48 3.97 -3.84 -2.56
CA GLN A 48 3.18 -2.64 -2.74
C GLN A 48 1.95 -2.70 -1.83
N VAL A 49 1.64 -1.57 -1.19
CA VAL A 49 0.45 -1.42 -0.33
C VAL A 49 -0.36 -0.23 -0.80
N LYS A 50 -1.68 -0.35 -0.71
CA LYS A 50 -2.61 0.75 -0.95
C LYS A 50 -3.25 1.17 0.36
N LEU A 51 -3.00 2.41 0.77
CA LEU A 51 -3.70 3.03 1.88
C LEU A 51 -4.93 3.76 1.34
N THR A 52 -6.09 3.48 1.94
CA THR A 52 -7.35 4.13 1.61
C THR A 52 -7.90 4.81 2.87
N PHE A 53 -8.16 6.11 2.77
CA PHE A 53 -8.71 6.93 3.83
C PHE A 53 -10.17 7.29 3.52
N SER A 54 -11.00 7.39 4.55
CA SER A 54 -12.41 7.82 4.40
C SER A 54 -12.56 9.32 4.11
N GLU A 55 -11.53 10.09 4.42
CA GLU A 55 -11.45 11.54 4.22
C GLU A 55 -10.08 11.91 3.64
N PRO A 56 -9.94 13.05 2.93
CA PRO A 56 -8.66 13.48 2.39
C PRO A 56 -7.58 13.64 3.46
N VAL A 57 -6.38 13.13 3.18
CA VAL A 57 -5.18 13.36 4.01
C VAL A 57 -4.28 14.32 3.24
N ASP A 58 -4.12 15.54 3.73
CA ASP A 58 -3.42 16.60 2.99
C ASP A 58 -1.92 16.38 2.83
N LYS A 59 -1.31 15.71 3.83
CA LYS A 59 0.10 15.31 3.85
C LYS A 59 0.24 13.93 4.48
N LEU A 60 1.04 13.08 3.85
CA LEU A 60 1.41 11.77 4.35
C LEU A 60 2.94 11.67 4.40
N GLU A 61 3.49 11.37 5.57
CA GLU A 61 4.91 11.07 5.77
C GLU A 61 5.04 9.59 6.13
N VAL A 62 5.83 8.84 5.36
CA VAL A 62 6.05 7.41 5.56
C VAL A 62 7.56 7.15 5.60
N TRP A 63 8.05 6.52 6.67
CA TRP A 63 9.48 6.26 6.82
C TRP A 63 9.93 4.92 6.23
N SER A 64 9.05 3.93 6.25
CA SER A 64 9.34 2.55 5.82
C SER A 64 9.06 2.29 4.34
N ALA A 65 8.48 3.25 3.61
CA ALA A 65 8.03 3.07 2.23
C ALA A 65 8.32 4.30 1.38
N ASP A 66 8.24 4.15 0.07
CA ASP A 66 8.15 5.25 -0.89
C ASP A 66 6.69 5.45 -1.31
N ILE A 67 6.25 6.71 -1.46
CA ILE A 67 4.93 7.05 -2.01
C ILE A 67 5.06 7.12 -3.52
N GLU A 68 4.47 6.15 -4.22
CA GLU A 68 4.51 6.06 -5.68
C GLU A 68 3.42 6.90 -6.35
N GLU A 69 2.21 6.86 -5.78
CA GLU A 69 1.04 7.52 -6.35
C GLU A 69 0.12 8.04 -5.24
N THR A 70 -0.56 9.14 -5.55
CA THR A 70 -1.67 9.67 -4.75
C THR A 70 -2.78 10.09 -5.69
N ASN A 71 -4.02 9.70 -5.38
CA ASN A 71 -5.17 10.13 -6.19
C ASN A 71 -5.45 11.63 -6.00
N ALA A 72 -6.23 12.23 -6.92
CA ALA A 72 -6.53 13.66 -6.90
C ALA A 72 -7.21 14.13 -5.60
N ASP A 73 -8.06 13.27 -5.01
CA ASP A 73 -8.82 13.59 -3.80
C ASP A 73 -8.04 13.29 -2.50
N LYS A 74 -6.79 12.84 -2.60
CA LYS A 74 -5.90 12.50 -1.47
C LYS A 74 -6.49 11.51 -0.45
N THR A 75 -7.32 10.59 -0.95
CA THR A 75 -7.91 9.51 -0.16
C THR A 75 -7.24 8.17 -0.42
N VAL A 76 -6.39 8.07 -1.45
CA VAL A 76 -5.71 6.82 -1.83
C VAL A 76 -4.23 7.09 -2.08
N TYR A 77 -3.38 6.33 -1.41
CA TYR A 77 -1.92 6.36 -1.55
C TYR A 77 -1.40 4.97 -1.91
N THR A 78 -0.62 4.87 -2.96
CA THR A 78 0.10 3.64 -3.32
C THR A 78 1.53 3.76 -2.80
N LEU A 79 1.92 2.82 -1.94
CA LEU A 79 3.23 2.76 -1.31
C LEU A 79 4.02 1.56 -1.83
N SER A 80 5.33 1.71 -1.98
CA SER A 80 6.24 0.62 -2.34
C SER A 80 7.38 0.47 -1.32
N ASN A 81 8.02 -0.69 -1.31
CA ASN A 81 9.18 -0.93 -0.46
C ASN A 81 10.35 0.00 -0.79
N LYS A 82 11.15 0.33 0.23
CA LYS A 82 12.49 0.87 0.03
C LYS A 82 13.45 -0.27 -0.31
N GLN A 83 14.65 0.07 -0.79
CA GLN A 83 15.64 -0.96 -1.16
C GLN A 83 16.05 -1.85 0.03
N TRP A 84 16.07 -1.31 1.25
CA TRP A 84 16.54 -2.02 2.43
C TRP A 84 15.51 -2.96 3.06
N ASN A 85 14.23 -2.86 2.70
CA ASN A 85 13.13 -3.75 3.14
C ASN A 85 12.34 -4.33 1.97
N ALA A 86 13.01 -4.56 0.84
CA ALA A 86 12.40 -5.19 -0.32
C ALA A 86 12.18 -6.71 -0.13
N ASN A 87 13.14 -7.34 0.54
CA ASN A 87 13.15 -8.78 0.75
C ASN A 87 12.56 -9.08 2.13
N GLU A 88 11.43 -9.76 2.15
CA GLU A 88 10.75 -10.19 3.37
C GLU A 88 10.50 -11.70 3.29
N HIS A 89 10.70 -12.41 4.39
CA HIS A 89 10.63 -13.86 4.46
C HIS A 89 9.36 -14.35 5.17
N VAL A 90 8.96 -15.60 4.91
CA VAL A 90 7.82 -16.18 5.62
C VAL A 90 8.07 -16.20 7.13
N GLY A 91 7.11 -15.66 7.88
CA GLY A 91 7.17 -15.52 9.34
C GLY A 91 7.71 -14.18 9.81
N ASP A 92 8.20 -13.31 8.91
CA ASP A 92 8.51 -11.92 9.22
C ASP A 92 7.22 -11.11 9.47
N THR A 93 7.40 -9.95 10.11
CA THR A 93 6.33 -8.96 10.28
C THR A 93 6.74 -7.66 9.62
N LEU A 94 6.02 -7.27 8.56
CA LEU A 94 6.20 -5.99 7.89
C LEU A 94 5.32 -4.93 8.55
N CYS A 95 5.93 -3.87 9.06
CA CYS A 95 5.21 -2.73 9.64
C CYS A 95 5.40 -1.47 8.80
N ILE A 96 4.32 -0.73 8.57
CA ILE A 96 4.33 0.55 7.86
C ILE A 96 4.01 1.66 8.85
N ASP A 97 4.98 2.48 9.22
CA ASP A 97 4.81 3.60 10.16
C ASP A 97 4.66 4.92 9.39
N PHE A 98 3.60 5.67 9.69
CA PHE A 98 3.29 6.91 8.99
C PHE A 98 2.58 7.95 9.85
N LEU A 99 2.79 9.22 9.49
CA LEU A 99 2.03 10.36 9.96
C LEU A 99 1.13 10.89 8.85
N GLY A 100 -0.12 11.18 9.19
CA GLY A 100 -1.04 11.91 8.33
C GLY A 100 -1.40 13.27 8.94
N ALA A 101 -1.64 14.26 8.09
CA ALA A 101 -2.19 15.56 8.47
C ALA A 101 -3.35 15.92 7.55
N TRP A 102 -4.40 16.53 8.12
CA TRP A 102 -5.59 17.02 7.40
C TRP A 102 -5.63 18.54 7.36
#